data_AF-A0A1F4Y631-F1
#
_entry.id   AF-A0A1F4Y631-F1
#
_cell.length_a   1.000
_cell.length_b   1.000
_cell.length_c   1.000
_cell.angle_alpha   90.00
_cell.angle_beta   90.00
_cell.angle_gamma   90.00
#
_symmetry.space_group_name_H-M   'P 1'
#
loop_
_entity.id
_entity.type
_entity.pdbx_description
1 polymer ?
#
loop_
_entity_poly.entity_id
_entity_poly.type
_entity_poly.pdbx_seq_one_letter_code
_entity_poly.pdbx_strand_id
1 'polypeptide(L)'
;MQRFLFLVVLIVVMPLLLWMAHERTIPGSEFFPPYDLSVISTPGDTAGSITLNWFKITGDDDGSMPLSRYTISRSENVGGPFTEIAQVEFKLPSPSLLTRQLRDTTAAVGQAYFFKIGAEVNGKVIESNVVGPVVAESAEQSGAVLEFQEILFPPTQLRAFDTPNDAGSSITLEWKISPNDVSKSAKFNGYDIYRSKEITGPFALIGDATGGESDLERHVKTFADGSNMDRKSAYYYYVEAKWDGQTARSNVAGPVKAGGQWFHTGRLVSLVLLGILVGTILWFINRAKSGRELFIRKIAGLEAVDEAVGRATEMGKKVFYIPGTQDMDNVQTIAGLTILSRVARLTAEYETKLEVPVSRSLVMVTAREVVKEAYLNAGRPDFYSDDMVYYLTDDQFGYAAGIDGMVVRQKPATIFYQGAFYAESLLLAETGNSIGAIQIAGTAMPAQLPFFVAACDYTLIGEELFAASAYLSREPKLLGSLKGQDIGGKLVFLTLALIFIAIVTFGAFASPELVAKVNSIFTVH
;
A
#
# COMPACT_ATOMS: atom_id res chain seq x y z
N MET A 1 -23.61 -6.80 24.01
CA MET A 1 -22.19 -6.55 23.69
C MET A 1 -21.47 -7.83 23.24
N GLN A 2 -21.49 -8.92 24.02
CA GLN A 2 -20.88 -10.21 23.64
C GLN A 2 -21.34 -10.78 22.28
N ARG A 3 -22.66 -10.75 21.98
CA ARG A 3 -23.19 -11.23 20.69
C ARG A 3 -22.73 -10.40 19.48
N PHE A 4 -22.45 -9.11 19.68
CA PHE A 4 -21.94 -8.23 18.62
C PHE A 4 -20.44 -8.46 18.38
N LEU A 5 -19.67 -8.66 19.46
CA LEU A 5 -18.25 -9.00 19.38
C LEU A 5 -18.02 -10.33 18.66
N PHE A 6 -18.85 -11.35 18.96
CA PHE A 6 -18.80 -12.65 18.30
C PHE A 6 -19.12 -12.56 16.80
N LEU A 7 -20.07 -11.69 16.43
CA LEU A 7 -20.44 -11.45 15.03
C LEU A 7 -19.29 -10.78 14.24
N VAL A 8 -18.59 -9.82 14.85
CA VAL A 8 -17.44 -9.15 14.22
C VAL A 8 -16.27 -10.12 14.03
N VAL A 9 -15.99 -10.99 15.01
CA VAL A 9 -14.96 -12.02 14.87
C VAL A 9 -15.30 -13.00 13.75
N LEU A 10 -16.55 -13.44 13.65
CA LEU A 10 -16.97 -14.43 12.64
C LEU A 10 -17.06 -13.84 11.22
N ILE A 11 -17.46 -12.57 11.08
CA ILE A 11 -17.67 -11.93 9.77
C ILE A 11 -16.40 -11.25 9.23
N VAL A 12 -15.54 -10.73 10.11
CA VAL A 12 -14.36 -9.96 9.69
C VAL A 12 -13.07 -10.73 9.93
N VAL A 13 -12.90 -11.32 11.11
CA VAL A 13 -11.62 -11.96 11.48
C VAL A 13 -11.49 -13.35 10.86
N MET A 14 -12.55 -14.16 10.85
CA MET A 14 -12.47 -15.53 10.31
C MET A 14 -12.27 -15.58 8.77
N PRO A 15 -12.98 -14.79 7.94
CA PRO A 15 -12.73 -14.76 6.51
C PRO A 15 -11.37 -14.16 6.17
N LEU A 16 -10.88 -13.21 6.98
CA LEU A 16 -9.53 -12.64 6.84
C LEU A 16 -8.45 -13.68 7.17
N LEU A 17 -8.61 -14.45 8.25
CA LEU A 17 -7.68 -15.52 8.61
C LEU A 17 -7.71 -16.66 7.58
N LEU A 18 -8.89 -17.02 7.06
CA LEU A 18 -9.03 -17.99 5.96
C LEU A 18 -8.40 -17.48 4.67
N TRP A 19 -8.55 -16.20 4.36
CA TRP A 19 -7.92 -15.55 3.21
C TRP A 19 -6.40 -15.39 3.36
N MET A 20 -5.90 -15.16 4.58
CA MET A 20 -4.46 -15.10 4.90
C MET A 20 -3.80 -16.47 4.89
N ALA A 21 -4.52 -17.52 5.32
CA ALA A 21 -4.05 -18.89 5.31
C ALA A 21 -4.12 -19.53 3.91
N HIS A 22 -4.94 -19.00 3.00
CA HIS A 22 -4.97 -19.45 1.62
C HIS A 22 -3.69 -18.98 0.91
N GLU A 23 -2.87 -19.93 0.47
CA GLU A 23 -1.73 -19.65 -0.39
C GLU A 23 -2.19 -18.82 -1.59
N ARG A 24 -1.61 -17.63 -1.75
CA ARG A 24 -1.73 -16.91 -3.00
C ARG A 24 -0.92 -17.66 -4.04
N THR A 25 -1.54 -18.64 -4.68
CA THR A 25 -1.08 -19.04 -6.00
C THR A 25 -1.24 -17.81 -6.89
N ILE A 26 -0.15 -17.37 -7.50
CA ILE A 26 -0.24 -16.30 -8.50
C ILE A 26 -1.14 -16.88 -9.60
N PRO A 27 -2.24 -16.23 -10.01
CA PRO A 27 -3.13 -16.81 -11.02
C PRO A 27 -2.34 -17.21 -12.27
N GLY A 28 -2.33 -18.51 -12.58
CA GLY A 28 -1.50 -19.08 -13.64
C GLY A 28 -0.19 -19.73 -13.17
N SER A 29 0.09 -19.78 -11.86
CA SER A 29 1.36 -20.26 -11.31
C SER A 29 1.45 -21.77 -11.05
N GLU A 30 0.38 -22.52 -11.32
CA GLU A 30 0.11 -23.72 -10.51
C GLU A 30 0.77 -25.03 -10.95
N PHE A 31 1.33 -25.17 -12.16
CA PHE A 31 1.95 -26.45 -12.54
C PHE A 31 3.16 -26.27 -13.46
N PHE A 32 4.36 -26.40 -12.89
CA PHE A 32 5.56 -26.74 -13.63
C PHE A 32 5.75 -28.26 -13.55
N PRO A 33 5.91 -28.99 -14.67
CA PRO A 33 6.20 -30.42 -14.60
C PRO A 33 7.53 -30.61 -13.85
N PRO A 34 7.63 -31.64 -13.00
CA PRO A 34 8.66 -31.71 -11.96
C PRO A 34 10.11 -31.83 -12.46
N TYR A 35 10.34 -32.10 -13.75
CA TYR A 35 11.66 -32.47 -14.29
C TYR A 35 12.20 -31.50 -15.33
N ASP A 36 11.87 -30.21 -15.20
CA ASP A 36 12.13 -29.19 -16.22
C ASP A 36 13.37 -29.46 -17.09
N LEU A 37 13.11 -30.01 -18.28
CA LEU A 37 14.08 -30.67 -19.11
C LEU A 37 14.65 -29.66 -20.09
N SER A 38 15.97 -29.54 -20.10
CA SER A 38 16.70 -28.75 -21.07
C SER A 38 17.54 -29.69 -21.94
N VAL A 39 17.44 -29.54 -23.25
CA VAL A 39 18.14 -30.39 -24.23
C VAL A 39 18.79 -29.51 -25.27
N ILE A 40 20.10 -29.69 -25.45
CA ILE A 40 20.89 -28.93 -26.41
C ILE A 40 21.84 -29.84 -27.18
N SER A 41 22.23 -29.44 -28.39
CA SER A 41 23.41 -30.03 -29.04
C SER A 41 24.61 -29.83 -28.13
N THR A 42 25.42 -30.88 -27.92
CA THR A 42 26.55 -30.81 -26.99
C THR A 42 27.60 -29.85 -27.54
N PRO A 43 27.85 -28.71 -26.87
CA PRO A 43 28.80 -27.72 -27.38
C PRO A 43 30.21 -28.29 -27.49
N GLY A 44 30.92 -27.94 -28.56
CA GLY A 44 32.32 -28.34 -28.79
C GLY A 44 32.53 -29.82 -29.11
N ASP A 45 31.46 -30.60 -29.27
CA ASP A 45 31.58 -31.99 -29.64
C ASP A 45 31.84 -32.17 -31.15
N THR A 46 32.91 -32.87 -31.49
CA THR A 46 33.24 -33.23 -32.87
C THR A 46 32.51 -34.48 -33.34
N ALA A 47 32.06 -35.34 -32.41
CA ALA A 47 31.40 -36.60 -32.74
C ALA A 47 29.88 -36.46 -32.96
N GLY A 48 29.30 -35.32 -32.55
CA GLY A 48 27.86 -35.10 -32.53
C GLY A 48 27.18 -35.86 -31.40
N SER A 49 26.75 -35.15 -30.37
CA SER A 49 25.95 -35.72 -29.29
C SER A 49 24.99 -34.68 -28.74
N ILE A 50 23.98 -35.12 -28.00
CA ILE A 50 22.98 -34.26 -27.40
C ILE A 50 23.10 -34.32 -25.87
N THR A 51 23.11 -33.17 -25.22
CA THR A 51 23.19 -33.07 -23.76
C THR A 51 21.82 -32.72 -23.20
N LEU A 52 21.35 -33.54 -22.25
CA LEU A 52 20.12 -33.36 -21.49
C LEU A 52 20.46 -32.95 -20.06
N ASN A 53 19.70 -32.01 -19.50
CA ASN A 53 19.78 -31.60 -18.10
C ASN A 53 18.37 -31.42 -17.53
N TRP A 54 18.16 -31.82 -16.29
CA TRP A 54 16.86 -31.67 -15.61
C TRP A 54 17.02 -31.47 -14.11
N PHE A 55 16.03 -30.85 -13.49
CA PHE A 55 15.99 -30.68 -12.03
C PHE A 55 15.72 -31.99 -11.30
N LYS A 56 16.40 -32.16 -10.17
CA LYS A 56 16.16 -33.25 -9.23
C LYS A 56 14.76 -33.13 -8.63
N ILE A 57 14.13 -34.26 -8.34
CA ILE A 57 12.89 -34.27 -7.55
C ILE A 57 13.17 -34.43 -6.07
N THR A 58 12.19 -34.09 -5.25
CA THR A 58 12.19 -34.40 -3.82
C THR A 58 12.37 -35.91 -3.62
N GLY A 59 13.42 -36.29 -2.89
CA GLY A 59 13.81 -37.69 -2.69
C GLY A 59 14.86 -38.21 -3.68
N ASP A 60 15.26 -37.43 -4.68
CA ASP A 60 16.54 -37.68 -5.39
C ASP A 60 17.71 -37.49 -4.39
N ASP A 61 18.75 -38.30 -4.51
CA ASP A 61 19.84 -38.49 -3.53
C ASP A 61 19.42 -39.08 -2.15
N ASP A 62 18.12 -39.28 -1.88
CA ASP A 62 17.64 -39.94 -0.66
C ASP A 62 17.69 -41.48 -0.83
N GLY A 63 18.76 -42.09 -0.34
CA GLY A 63 18.99 -43.54 -0.40
C GLY A 63 17.97 -44.39 0.36
N SER A 64 16.94 -43.79 0.98
CA SER A 64 15.86 -44.49 1.68
C SER A 64 14.76 -45.04 0.75
N MET A 65 14.72 -44.64 -0.53
CA MET A 65 13.71 -45.13 -1.48
C MET A 65 14.13 -46.44 -2.19
N PRO A 66 13.28 -47.49 -2.20
CA PRO A 66 13.68 -48.83 -2.62
C PRO A 66 13.97 -48.98 -4.12
N LEU A 67 13.33 -48.19 -5.00
CA LEU A 67 13.70 -48.03 -6.42
C LEU A 67 13.20 -46.67 -6.94
N SER A 68 14.10 -45.79 -7.37
CA SER A 68 13.77 -44.49 -7.97
C SER A 68 14.83 -44.10 -9.00
N ARG A 69 14.43 -44.04 -10.27
CA ARG A 69 15.28 -43.75 -11.42
C ARG A 69 14.57 -42.84 -12.40
N TYR A 70 15.35 -42.05 -13.12
CA TYR A 70 14.91 -41.36 -14.31
C TYR A 70 14.98 -42.30 -15.51
N THR A 71 13.93 -42.35 -16.30
CA THR A 71 13.88 -43.00 -17.62
C THR A 71 13.93 -41.91 -18.69
N ILE A 72 14.99 -41.92 -19.50
CA ILE A 72 15.19 -40.95 -20.58
C ILE A 72 14.72 -41.60 -21.87
N SER A 73 13.84 -40.93 -22.60
CA SER A 73 13.30 -41.43 -23.86
C SER A 73 13.44 -40.44 -24.99
N ARG A 74 13.65 -40.96 -26.21
CA ARG A 74 13.86 -40.20 -27.44
C ARG A 74 12.90 -40.66 -28.55
N SER A 75 12.44 -39.72 -29.37
CA SER A 75 11.60 -39.94 -30.57
C SER A 75 12.10 -39.08 -31.73
N GLU A 76 11.91 -39.52 -32.97
CA GLU A 76 12.15 -38.72 -34.18
C GLU A 76 10.95 -37.85 -34.56
N ASN A 77 9.79 -38.08 -33.95
CA ASN A 77 8.56 -37.36 -34.21
C ASN A 77 8.01 -36.76 -32.92
N VAL A 78 7.47 -35.55 -32.98
CA VAL A 78 6.90 -34.83 -31.82
C VAL A 78 5.83 -35.63 -31.06
N GLY A 79 5.07 -36.48 -31.77
CA GLY A 79 4.04 -37.38 -31.22
C GLY A 79 4.32 -38.87 -31.43
N GLY A 80 5.54 -39.24 -31.86
CA GLY A 80 5.90 -40.63 -32.18
C GLY A 80 6.14 -41.50 -30.95
N PRO A 81 6.28 -42.83 -31.13
CA PRO A 81 6.64 -43.70 -30.01
C PRO A 81 8.01 -43.31 -29.48
N PHE A 82 8.07 -42.97 -28.19
CA PHE A 82 9.32 -42.68 -27.50
C PHE A 82 10.02 -43.98 -27.13
N THR A 83 11.28 -44.09 -27.51
CA THR A 83 12.16 -45.22 -27.18
C THR A 83 13.03 -44.86 -25.98
N GLU A 84 13.16 -45.78 -25.02
CA GLU A 84 14.05 -45.59 -23.88
C GLU A 84 15.51 -45.69 -24.34
N ILE A 85 16.31 -44.68 -24.00
CA ILE A 85 17.74 -44.61 -24.37
C ILE A 85 18.67 -44.74 -23.17
N ALA A 86 18.21 -44.41 -21.96
CA ALA A 86 19.03 -44.48 -20.75
C ALA A 86 18.17 -44.47 -19.48
N GLN A 87 18.77 -44.93 -18.38
CA GLN A 87 18.24 -44.78 -17.03
C GLN A 87 19.29 -44.14 -16.10
N VAL A 88 18.86 -43.25 -15.21
CA VAL A 88 19.71 -42.62 -14.19
C VAL A 88 19.13 -42.88 -12.81
N GLU A 89 19.82 -43.68 -11.99
CA GLU A 89 19.39 -44.02 -10.63
C GLU A 89 19.66 -42.86 -9.66
N PHE A 90 18.72 -42.58 -8.75
CA PHE A 90 18.81 -41.45 -7.80
C PHE A 90 19.97 -41.55 -6.82
N LYS A 91 20.46 -42.77 -6.55
CA LYS A 91 21.61 -43.01 -5.65
C LYS A 91 22.97 -42.69 -6.28
N LEU A 92 23.02 -42.43 -7.59
CA LEU A 92 24.28 -42.10 -8.24
C LEU A 92 24.68 -40.67 -7.86
N PRO A 93 25.98 -40.35 -7.69
CA PRO A 93 26.42 -38.98 -7.45
C PRO A 93 26.02 -38.06 -8.61
N SER A 94 25.58 -36.84 -8.28
CA SER A 94 25.24 -35.82 -9.27
C SER A 94 26.36 -34.79 -9.44
N PRO A 95 26.64 -34.29 -10.66
CA PRO A 95 27.56 -33.17 -10.87
C PRO A 95 27.03 -31.83 -10.33
N SER A 96 25.73 -31.72 -10.03
CA SER A 96 25.08 -30.51 -9.52
C SER A 96 24.25 -30.82 -8.26
N LEU A 97 24.12 -29.82 -7.38
CA LEU A 97 23.27 -29.91 -6.19
C LEU A 97 21.78 -29.99 -6.58
N LEU A 98 21.35 -29.29 -7.64
CA LEU A 98 19.95 -29.11 -8.00
C LEU A 98 19.52 -29.90 -9.24
N THR A 99 20.47 -30.33 -10.08
CA THR A 99 20.16 -30.92 -11.39
C THR A 99 20.91 -32.23 -11.64
N ARG A 100 20.46 -32.98 -12.65
CA ARG A 100 21.05 -34.18 -13.24
C ARG A 100 21.37 -33.91 -14.71
N GLN A 101 22.32 -34.66 -15.26
CA GLN A 101 22.74 -34.50 -16.66
C GLN A 101 23.00 -35.87 -17.30
N LEU A 102 22.66 -35.99 -18.59
CA LEU A 102 22.96 -37.13 -19.44
C LEU A 102 23.43 -36.65 -20.81
N ARG A 103 24.48 -37.27 -21.35
CA ARG A 103 24.94 -37.04 -22.73
C ARG A 103 24.54 -38.23 -23.60
N ASP A 104 23.66 -38.00 -24.56
CA ASP A 104 23.26 -38.97 -25.59
C ASP A 104 24.25 -38.94 -26.76
N THR A 105 25.24 -39.83 -26.70
CA THR A 105 26.24 -40.04 -27.76
C THR A 105 25.73 -40.94 -28.90
N THR A 106 24.46 -41.36 -28.87
CA THR A 106 23.86 -42.22 -29.90
C THR A 106 23.04 -41.44 -30.92
N ALA A 107 22.92 -40.13 -30.76
CA ALA A 107 22.20 -39.25 -31.67
C ALA A 107 22.98 -39.11 -32.99
N ALA A 108 22.29 -39.31 -34.14
CA ALA A 108 22.90 -39.08 -35.44
C ALA A 108 23.06 -37.58 -35.73
N VAL A 109 24.24 -37.17 -36.20
CA VAL A 109 24.51 -35.79 -36.64
C VAL A 109 23.52 -35.40 -37.74
N GLY A 110 22.92 -34.21 -37.62
CA GLY A 110 21.97 -33.68 -38.59
C GLY A 110 20.54 -34.22 -38.46
N GLN A 111 20.29 -35.22 -37.60
CA GLN A 111 18.94 -35.75 -37.34
C GLN A 111 18.26 -35.00 -36.20
N ALA A 112 16.99 -34.64 -36.39
CA ALA A 112 16.15 -34.00 -35.39
C ALA A 112 15.53 -35.04 -34.44
N TYR A 113 15.64 -34.78 -33.13
CA TYR A 113 15.08 -35.63 -32.08
C TYR A 113 14.25 -34.83 -31.06
N PHE A 114 13.29 -35.52 -30.46
CA PHE A 114 12.46 -35.07 -29.34
C PHE A 114 12.75 -35.95 -28.13
N PHE A 115 12.79 -35.35 -26.94
CA PHE A 115 13.15 -36.02 -25.70
C PHE A 115 12.09 -35.80 -24.62
N LYS A 116 11.95 -36.78 -23.74
CA LYS A 116 11.21 -36.64 -22.47
C LYS A 116 11.88 -37.46 -21.38
N ILE A 117 11.64 -37.09 -20.14
CA ILE A 117 12.10 -37.82 -18.96
C ILE A 117 10.90 -38.23 -18.12
N GLY A 118 10.86 -39.49 -17.73
CA GLY A 118 9.93 -39.99 -16.71
C GLY A 118 10.69 -40.32 -15.43
N ALA A 119 10.04 -40.19 -14.27
CA ALA A 119 10.48 -40.87 -13.07
C ALA A 119 9.31 -41.58 -12.41
N GLU A 120 9.58 -42.77 -11.89
CA GLU A 120 8.62 -43.58 -11.16
C GLU A 120 8.80 -43.34 -9.66
N VAL A 121 7.76 -42.79 -9.02
CA VAL A 121 7.73 -42.51 -7.58
C VAL A 121 6.49 -43.16 -7.00
N ASN A 122 6.67 -44.06 -6.03
CA ASN A 122 5.56 -44.77 -5.37
C ASN A 122 4.59 -45.48 -6.36
N GLY A 123 5.12 -46.07 -7.43
CA GLY A 123 4.34 -46.78 -8.45
C GLY A 123 3.56 -45.88 -9.42
N LYS A 124 3.77 -44.56 -9.38
CA LYS A 124 3.24 -43.59 -10.35
C LYS A 124 4.38 -43.06 -11.21
N VAL A 125 4.21 -43.12 -12.53
CA VAL A 125 5.11 -42.47 -13.47
C VAL A 125 4.69 -41.01 -13.62
N ILE A 126 5.64 -40.12 -13.43
CA ILE A 126 5.48 -38.68 -13.69
C ILE A 126 6.45 -38.34 -14.83
N GLU A 127 6.00 -37.58 -15.83
CA GLU A 127 6.80 -37.25 -17.03
C GLU A 127 7.06 -35.73 -17.15
N SER A 128 8.17 -35.38 -17.80
CA SER A 128 8.49 -34.03 -18.25
C SER A 128 7.66 -33.63 -19.48
N ASN A 129 7.71 -32.36 -19.84
CA ASN A 129 7.33 -31.94 -21.19
C ASN A 129 8.25 -32.60 -22.24
N VAL A 130 7.75 -32.74 -23.46
CA VAL A 130 8.56 -33.13 -24.62
C VAL A 130 9.36 -31.92 -25.11
N VAL A 131 10.67 -32.10 -25.28
CA VAL A 131 11.62 -31.06 -25.70
C VAL A 131 12.24 -31.44 -27.04
N GLY A 132 12.14 -30.56 -28.04
CA GLY A 132 12.69 -30.74 -29.39
C GLY A 132 11.95 -29.92 -30.45
N PRO A 133 12.36 -30.01 -31.73
CA PRO A 133 13.45 -30.83 -32.23
C PRO A 133 14.83 -30.29 -31.84
N VAL A 134 15.74 -31.17 -31.41
CA VAL A 134 17.17 -30.87 -31.20
C VAL A 134 17.98 -31.71 -32.18
N VAL A 135 18.96 -31.09 -32.83
CA VAL A 135 19.85 -31.74 -33.81
C VAL A 135 21.24 -31.81 -33.21
N ALA A 136 21.88 -32.99 -33.29
CA ALA A 136 23.30 -33.11 -32.97
C ALA A 136 24.12 -32.43 -34.08
N GLU A 137 24.91 -31.44 -33.71
CA GLU A 137 25.81 -30.74 -34.64
C GLU A 137 27.23 -31.32 -34.51
N SER A 138 27.97 -31.35 -35.63
CA SER A 138 29.39 -31.72 -35.64
C SER A 138 30.24 -30.46 -35.87
N ALA A 139 31.16 -30.15 -34.96
CA ALA A 139 32.13 -29.07 -35.18
C ALA A 139 33.25 -29.50 -36.14
N GLU A 140 33.57 -28.69 -37.15
CA GLU A 140 34.79 -28.84 -37.95
C GLU A 140 36.03 -28.47 -37.10
N GLN A 141 37.06 -29.33 -37.13
CA GLN A 141 38.25 -29.18 -36.27
C GLN A 141 39.06 -27.91 -36.56
N SER A 142 39.48 -27.23 -35.49
CA SER A 142 40.86 -26.78 -35.36
C SER A 142 41.37 -27.27 -34.01
N GLY A 143 42.49 -27.98 -33.99
CA GLY A 143 42.96 -28.79 -32.87
C GLY A 143 42.96 -28.03 -31.54
N ALA A 144 42.21 -28.54 -30.57
CA ALA A 144 42.28 -28.13 -29.17
C ALA A 144 42.10 -29.35 -28.26
N VAL A 145 42.81 -29.29 -27.14
CA VAL A 145 42.80 -30.23 -26.02
C VAL A 145 41.35 -30.47 -25.57
N LEU A 146 41.02 -31.68 -25.12
CA LEU A 146 39.75 -32.01 -24.46
C LEU A 146 39.64 -31.21 -23.14
N GLU A 147 39.32 -29.93 -23.22
CA GLU A 147 38.85 -29.16 -22.07
C GLU A 147 37.43 -29.61 -21.72
N PHE A 148 37.17 -29.78 -20.42
CA PHE A 148 35.80 -29.90 -19.92
C PHE A 148 35.09 -28.59 -20.24
N GLN A 149 34.32 -28.57 -21.34
CA GLN A 149 33.51 -27.41 -21.67
C GLN A 149 32.31 -27.38 -20.71
N GLU A 150 32.30 -26.40 -19.83
CA GLU A 150 31.14 -26.10 -18.99
C GLU A 150 29.98 -25.63 -19.89
N ILE A 151 28.82 -26.26 -19.72
CA ILE A 151 27.66 -26.11 -20.62
C ILE A 151 26.66 -25.12 -20.01
N LEU A 152 26.28 -24.07 -20.75
CA LEU A 152 25.21 -23.15 -20.36
C LEU A 152 23.84 -23.65 -20.84
N PHE A 153 22.92 -23.85 -19.90
CA PHE A 153 21.53 -24.20 -20.15
C PHE A 153 20.62 -22.97 -20.12
N PRO A 154 19.64 -22.87 -21.02
CA PRO A 154 18.67 -21.77 -21.00
C PRO A 154 17.78 -21.83 -19.76
N PRO A 155 17.19 -20.69 -19.34
CA PRO A 155 16.04 -20.70 -18.46
C PRO A 155 14.86 -21.32 -19.18
N THR A 156 14.02 -22.02 -18.45
CA THR A 156 12.97 -22.87 -19.01
C THR A 156 11.60 -22.52 -18.44
N GLN A 157 10.56 -22.97 -19.13
CA GLN A 157 9.15 -22.78 -18.74
C GLN A 157 8.79 -21.31 -18.51
N LEU A 158 9.34 -20.41 -19.33
CA LEU A 158 8.99 -19.00 -19.26
C LEU A 158 7.49 -18.86 -19.53
N ARG A 159 6.80 -18.18 -18.62
CA ARG A 159 5.42 -17.72 -18.75
C ARG A 159 5.34 -16.22 -18.50
N ALA A 160 4.36 -15.60 -19.16
CA ALA A 160 4.05 -14.19 -19.04
C ALA A 160 2.54 -14.06 -18.78
N PHE A 161 2.16 -13.30 -17.75
CA PHE A 161 0.77 -13.09 -17.37
C PHE A 161 0.56 -11.65 -16.88
N ASP A 162 -0.69 -11.20 -16.94
CA ASP A 162 -1.08 -9.87 -16.46
C ASP A 162 -0.77 -9.72 -14.97
N THR A 163 -0.18 -8.60 -14.56
CA THR A 163 0.29 -8.43 -13.18
C THR A 163 -0.89 -8.32 -12.22
N PRO A 164 -1.00 -9.20 -11.20
CA PRO A 164 -2.10 -9.11 -10.25
C PRO A 164 -2.08 -7.79 -9.47
N ASN A 165 -3.28 -7.26 -9.21
CA ASN A 165 -3.53 -6.05 -8.42
C ASN A 165 -2.92 -4.75 -8.98
N ASP A 166 -2.68 -4.67 -10.28
CA ASP A 166 -2.17 -3.46 -10.91
C ASP A 166 -3.26 -2.67 -11.67
N ALA A 167 -2.89 -1.49 -12.17
CA ALA A 167 -3.77 -0.66 -12.98
C ALA A 167 -3.70 -1.00 -14.48
N GLY A 168 -3.24 -2.21 -14.84
CA GLY A 168 -3.03 -2.63 -16.22
C GLY A 168 -1.85 -1.90 -16.85
N SER A 169 -0.72 -1.86 -16.17
CA SER A 169 0.52 -1.24 -16.64
C SER A 169 1.72 -2.17 -16.52
N SER A 170 1.50 -3.43 -16.12
CA SER A 170 2.57 -4.37 -15.85
C SER A 170 2.22 -5.78 -16.34
N ILE A 171 3.20 -6.47 -16.92
CA ILE A 171 3.15 -7.92 -17.14
C ILE A 171 4.21 -8.58 -16.26
N THR A 172 3.80 -9.61 -15.54
CA THR A 172 4.71 -10.42 -14.73
C THR A 172 5.19 -11.60 -15.55
N LEU A 173 6.50 -11.75 -15.60
CA LEU A 173 7.21 -12.89 -16.15
C LEU A 173 7.63 -13.80 -15.00
N GLU A 174 7.54 -15.10 -15.23
CA GLU A 174 8.07 -16.11 -14.33
C GLU A 174 8.68 -17.25 -15.13
N TRP A 175 9.86 -17.71 -14.70
CA TRP A 175 10.57 -18.81 -15.35
C TRP A 175 11.29 -19.67 -14.33
N LYS A 176 11.56 -20.92 -14.69
CA LYS A 176 12.50 -21.77 -13.97
C LYS A 176 13.92 -21.27 -14.22
N ILE A 177 14.70 -21.11 -13.15
CA ILE A 177 16.08 -20.64 -13.25
C ILE A 177 16.92 -21.59 -14.12
N SER A 178 17.97 -21.04 -14.76
CA SER A 178 18.96 -21.86 -15.44
C SER A 178 19.65 -22.77 -14.42
N PRO A 179 19.90 -24.05 -14.74
CA PRO A 179 20.78 -24.92 -13.96
C PRO A 179 22.16 -24.31 -13.63
N ASN A 180 22.62 -23.36 -14.44
CA ASN A 180 23.89 -22.65 -14.23
C ASN A 180 23.79 -21.48 -13.24
N ASP A 181 22.58 -21.11 -12.83
CA ASP A 181 22.31 -20.10 -11.80
C ASP A 181 22.54 -20.68 -10.41
N VAL A 182 23.80 -21.02 -10.15
CA VAL A 182 24.25 -21.55 -8.87
C VAL A 182 24.64 -20.37 -7.97
N SER A 183 24.11 -20.36 -6.75
CA SER A 183 24.42 -19.35 -5.74
C SER A 183 25.94 -19.15 -5.57
N LYS A 184 26.40 -17.89 -5.69
CA LYS A 184 27.81 -17.45 -5.58
C LYS A 184 28.73 -17.87 -6.74
N SER A 185 28.20 -18.35 -7.87
CA SER A 185 29.02 -18.52 -9.08
C SER A 185 29.50 -17.17 -9.60
N ALA A 186 30.81 -16.96 -9.69
CA ALA A 186 31.39 -15.76 -10.31
C ALA A 186 31.19 -15.72 -11.84
N LYS A 187 30.79 -16.85 -12.43
CA LYS A 187 30.59 -17.01 -13.88
C LYS A 187 29.17 -16.67 -14.33
N PHE A 188 28.17 -16.76 -13.46
CA PHE A 188 26.77 -16.46 -13.82
C PHE A 188 26.48 -14.96 -13.65
N ASN A 189 26.04 -14.29 -14.72
CA ASN A 189 25.87 -12.84 -14.76
C ASN A 189 24.40 -12.39 -14.73
N GLY A 190 23.45 -13.29 -14.48
CA GLY A 190 22.02 -12.99 -14.43
C GLY A 190 21.29 -13.27 -15.74
N TYR A 191 20.16 -12.62 -15.92
CA TYR A 191 19.22 -12.81 -17.02
C TYR A 191 18.94 -11.49 -17.74
N ASP A 192 18.87 -11.53 -19.06
CA ASP A 192 18.38 -10.43 -19.89
C ASP A 192 16.97 -10.73 -20.38
N ILE A 193 16.06 -9.76 -20.26
CA ILE A 193 14.65 -9.90 -20.57
C ILE A 193 14.35 -9.14 -21.85
N TYR A 194 13.76 -9.85 -22.82
CA TYR A 194 13.45 -9.31 -24.14
C TYR A 194 11.95 -9.32 -24.40
N ARG A 195 11.46 -8.30 -25.11
CA ARG A 195 10.03 -8.10 -25.44
C ARG A 195 9.83 -7.76 -26.91
N SER A 196 8.75 -8.29 -27.50
CA SER A 196 8.28 -7.98 -28.86
C SER A 196 6.76 -7.84 -28.90
N LYS A 197 6.22 -7.19 -29.94
CA LYS A 197 4.77 -7.20 -30.26
C LYS A 197 4.39 -8.34 -31.21
N GLU A 198 5.38 -9.01 -31.80
CA GLU A 198 5.22 -10.12 -32.73
C GLU A 198 6.01 -11.34 -32.26
N ILE A 199 5.48 -12.54 -32.45
CA ILE A 199 6.10 -13.79 -31.97
C ILE A 199 7.50 -14.04 -32.54
N THR A 200 7.75 -13.58 -33.77
CA THR A 200 9.03 -13.72 -34.49
C THR A 200 10.00 -12.55 -34.24
N GLY A 201 9.61 -11.55 -33.47
CA GLY A 201 10.40 -10.33 -33.28
C GLY A 201 10.07 -9.21 -34.28
N PRO A 202 10.83 -8.11 -34.29
CA PRO A 202 12.07 -7.89 -33.55
C PRO A 202 11.84 -7.76 -32.03
N PHE A 203 12.70 -8.43 -31.24
CA PHE A 203 12.69 -8.33 -29.79
C PHE A 203 13.65 -7.24 -29.31
N ALA A 204 13.21 -6.42 -28.36
CA ALA A 204 14.02 -5.39 -27.72
C ALA A 204 14.33 -5.80 -26.28
N LEU A 205 15.56 -5.52 -25.82
CA LEU A 205 15.94 -5.66 -24.42
C LEU A 205 15.17 -4.64 -23.57
N ILE A 206 14.47 -5.11 -22.54
CA ILE A 206 13.65 -4.25 -21.67
C ILE A 206 14.18 -4.15 -20.23
N GLY A 207 15.08 -5.04 -19.84
CA GLY A 207 15.69 -5.04 -18.52
C GLY A 207 16.49 -6.30 -18.26
N ASP A 208 17.12 -6.33 -17.09
CA ASP A 208 17.89 -7.46 -16.58
C ASP A 208 17.40 -7.88 -15.19
N ALA A 209 17.68 -9.13 -14.84
CA ALA A 209 17.46 -9.67 -13.50
C ALA A 209 18.74 -10.36 -13.02
N THR A 210 19.09 -10.18 -11.75
CA THR A 210 20.23 -10.88 -11.14
C THR A 210 20.00 -12.40 -11.10
N GLY A 211 21.03 -13.19 -10.79
CA GLY A 211 20.85 -14.62 -10.46
C GLY A 211 20.07 -14.84 -9.15
N GLY A 212 19.75 -16.09 -8.85
CA GLY A 212 19.05 -16.53 -7.64
C GLY A 212 17.52 -16.49 -7.73
N GLU A 213 16.86 -17.22 -6.85
CA GLU A 213 15.43 -17.52 -6.91
C GLU A 213 14.56 -16.45 -6.23
N SER A 214 13.42 -16.13 -6.84
CA SER A 214 12.35 -15.33 -6.21
C SER A 214 11.49 -16.18 -5.26
N ASP A 215 11.40 -17.48 -5.53
CA ASP A 215 10.64 -18.45 -4.74
C ASP A 215 11.45 -19.76 -4.64
N LEU A 216 11.93 -20.04 -3.43
CA LEU A 216 12.84 -21.14 -3.13
C LEU A 216 12.18 -22.52 -3.23
N GLU A 217 10.87 -22.61 -3.03
CA GLU A 217 10.16 -23.89 -3.06
C GLU A 217 9.89 -24.32 -4.50
N ARG A 218 9.57 -23.34 -5.36
CA ARG A 218 9.30 -23.58 -6.78
C ARG A 218 10.57 -23.51 -7.64
N HIS A 219 11.66 -22.99 -7.10
CA HIS A 219 12.92 -22.67 -7.78
C HIS A 219 12.70 -21.85 -9.05
N VAL A 220 12.00 -20.72 -8.90
CA VAL A 220 11.65 -19.82 -10.02
C VAL A 220 12.14 -18.41 -9.79
N LYS A 221 12.31 -17.69 -10.89
CA LYS A 221 12.56 -16.26 -10.93
C LYS A 221 11.32 -15.53 -11.44
N THR A 222 11.05 -14.36 -10.87
CA THR A 222 10.00 -13.45 -11.33
C THR A 222 10.59 -12.10 -11.75
N PHE A 223 9.97 -11.48 -12.75
CA PHE A 223 10.29 -10.12 -13.20
C PHE A 223 9.01 -9.40 -13.63
N ALA A 224 8.82 -8.16 -13.20
CA ALA A 224 7.68 -7.34 -13.61
C ALA A 224 8.13 -6.31 -14.66
N ASP A 225 7.62 -6.45 -15.89
CA ASP A 225 7.75 -5.42 -16.91
C ASP A 225 6.68 -4.35 -16.68
N GLY A 226 7.04 -3.24 -16.03
CA GLY A 226 6.16 -2.08 -15.85
C GLY A 226 6.41 -0.93 -16.84
N SER A 227 7.22 -1.16 -17.88
CA SER A 227 7.78 -0.09 -18.70
C SER A 227 6.94 0.20 -19.96
N ASN A 228 6.27 1.37 -20.00
CA ASN A 228 5.60 1.92 -21.18
C ASN A 228 4.73 0.92 -21.97
N MET A 229 3.91 0.13 -21.28
CA MET A 229 3.04 -0.85 -21.90
C MET A 229 1.77 -0.21 -22.49
N ASP A 230 1.47 -0.57 -23.72
CA ASP A 230 0.20 -0.25 -24.37
C ASP A 230 -0.83 -1.34 -24.04
N ARG A 231 -1.86 -0.96 -23.28
CA ARG A 231 -2.97 -1.83 -22.84
C ARG A 231 -3.70 -2.55 -23.96
N LYS A 232 -3.61 -2.07 -25.21
CA LYS A 232 -4.27 -2.73 -26.36
C LYS A 232 -3.37 -3.76 -27.04
N SER A 233 -2.05 -3.60 -26.91
CA SER A 233 -1.05 -4.43 -27.56
C SER A 233 -0.85 -5.74 -26.82
N ALA A 234 -0.70 -6.83 -27.57
CA ALA A 234 -0.18 -8.09 -27.05
C ALA A 234 1.34 -8.10 -27.14
N TYR A 235 1.98 -8.70 -26.14
CA TYR A 235 3.42 -8.80 -26.05
C TYR A 235 3.87 -10.25 -25.98
N TYR A 236 5.05 -10.49 -26.52
CA TYR A 236 5.79 -11.74 -26.47
C TYR A 236 7.12 -11.49 -25.77
N TYR A 237 7.58 -12.45 -24.99
CA TYR A 237 8.79 -12.34 -24.18
C TYR A 237 9.70 -13.55 -24.37
N TYR A 238 11.00 -13.35 -24.24
CA TYR A 238 11.94 -14.42 -23.94
C TYR A 238 12.98 -13.92 -22.93
N VAL A 239 13.66 -14.85 -22.28
CA VAL A 239 14.71 -14.55 -21.31
C VAL A 239 16.01 -15.26 -21.75
N GLU A 240 17.13 -14.55 -21.65
CA GLU A 240 18.46 -15.10 -21.89
C GLU A 240 19.24 -15.19 -20.58
N ALA A 241 19.72 -16.39 -20.23
CA ALA A 241 20.69 -16.56 -19.16
C ALA A 241 22.08 -16.16 -19.65
N LYS A 242 22.85 -15.45 -18.82
CA LYS A 242 24.21 -15.02 -19.11
C LYS A 242 25.21 -15.75 -18.23
N TRP A 243 26.21 -16.36 -18.85
CA TRP A 243 27.26 -17.08 -18.13
C TRP A 243 28.58 -17.01 -18.89
N ASP A 244 29.61 -16.41 -18.28
CA ASP A 244 30.97 -16.27 -18.81
C ASP A 244 31.04 -15.79 -20.28
N GLY A 245 30.24 -14.76 -20.60
CA GLY A 245 30.15 -14.19 -21.95
C GLY A 245 29.31 -14.98 -22.96
N GLN A 246 28.77 -16.13 -22.58
CA GLN A 246 27.79 -16.90 -23.36
C GLN A 246 26.35 -16.56 -22.95
N THR A 247 25.42 -16.74 -23.89
CA THR A 247 23.98 -16.62 -23.62
C THR A 247 23.21 -17.86 -24.04
N ALA A 248 22.17 -18.20 -23.29
CA ALA A 248 21.23 -19.26 -23.64
C ALA A 248 19.79 -18.80 -23.47
N ARG A 249 19.00 -18.95 -24.54
CA ARG A 249 17.66 -18.37 -24.69
C ARG A 249 16.53 -19.34 -24.32
N SER A 250 15.53 -18.85 -23.60
CA SER A 250 14.30 -19.58 -23.26
C SER A 250 13.34 -19.77 -24.44
N ASN A 251 12.25 -20.50 -24.21
CA ASN A 251 11.06 -20.43 -25.06
C ASN A 251 10.50 -19.00 -25.12
N VAL A 252 9.75 -18.70 -26.19
CA VAL A 252 8.98 -17.45 -26.29
C VAL A 252 7.65 -17.63 -25.54
N ALA A 253 7.32 -16.71 -24.64
CA ALA A 253 6.06 -16.65 -23.90
C ALA A 253 5.15 -15.55 -24.45
N GLY A 254 3.84 -15.79 -24.53
CA GLY A 254 2.84 -14.86 -25.06
C GLY A 254 1.93 -15.51 -26.11
N PRO A 255 0.96 -14.78 -26.69
CA PRO A 255 0.69 -13.36 -26.46
C PRO A 255 0.06 -13.09 -25.09
N VAL A 256 0.50 -12.02 -24.43
CA VAL A 256 -0.09 -11.54 -23.16
C VAL A 256 -0.39 -10.03 -23.24
N LYS A 257 -1.44 -9.57 -22.57
CA LYS A 257 -1.83 -8.16 -22.50
C LYS A 257 -1.91 -7.69 -21.06
N ALA A 258 -1.49 -6.45 -20.80
CA ALA A 258 -1.72 -5.79 -19.52
C ALA A 258 -3.18 -5.34 -19.41
N GLY A 259 -3.86 -5.75 -18.34
CA GLY A 259 -5.27 -5.50 -18.08
C GLY A 259 -5.50 -4.77 -16.77
N GLY A 260 -6.21 -3.63 -16.81
CA GLY A 260 -6.56 -2.92 -15.58
C GLY A 260 -7.55 -3.71 -14.73
N GLN A 261 -7.19 -3.99 -13.48
CA GLN A 261 -8.09 -4.68 -12.55
C GLN A 261 -8.94 -3.67 -11.79
N TRP A 262 -10.25 -3.91 -11.73
CA TRP A 262 -11.18 -3.04 -10.99
C TRP A 262 -10.98 -3.10 -9.48
N PHE A 263 -10.43 -4.20 -8.97
CA PHE A 263 -10.31 -4.46 -7.55
C PHE A 263 -8.90 -4.91 -7.17
N HIS A 264 -8.25 -4.14 -6.30
CA HIS A 264 -6.98 -4.52 -5.71
C HIS A 264 -7.24 -5.39 -4.47
N THR A 265 -7.09 -6.70 -4.60
CA THR A 265 -7.36 -7.68 -3.53
C THR A 265 -6.54 -7.43 -2.27
N GLY A 266 -5.32 -6.91 -2.39
CA GLY A 266 -4.50 -6.49 -1.24
C GLY A 266 -5.08 -5.33 -0.40
N ARG A 267 -6.08 -4.59 -0.90
CA ARG A 267 -6.72 -3.45 -0.21
C ARG A 267 -8.12 -3.76 0.30
N LEU A 268 -8.51 -5.03 0.32
CA LEU A 268 -9.84 -5.47 0.75
C LEU A 268 -10.14 -5.02 2.20
N VAL A 269 -9.16 -5.08 3.09
CA VAL A 269 -9.29 -4.61 4.48
C VAL A 269 -9.65 -3.11 4.51
N SER A 270 -8.94 -2.28 3.74
CA SER A 270 -9.22 -0.84 3.65
C SER A 270 -10.64 -0.58 3.15
N LEU A 271 -11.13 -1.36 2.17
CA LEU A 271 -12.50 -1.22 1.68
C LEU A 271 -13.53 -1.57 2.76
N VAL A 272 -13.32 -2.66 3.50
CA VAL A 272 -14.23 -3.06 4.59
C VAL A 272 -14.28 -1.99 5.68
N LEU A 273 -13.13 -1.46 6.11
CA LEU A 273 -13.06 -0.40 7.12
C LEU A 273 -13.74 0.89 6.64
N LEU A 274 -13.54 1.26 5.37
CA LEU A 274 -14.25 2.39 4.76
C LEU A 274 -15.77 2.16 4.76
N GLY A 275 -16.22 0.95 4.39
CA GLY A 275 -17.63 0.57 4.41
C GLY A 275 -18.25 0.66 5.81
N ILE A 276 -17.53 0.21 6.85
CA ILE A 276 -17.95 0.34 8.25
C ILE A 276 -18.09 1.82 8.64
N LEU A 277 -17.10 2.65 8.30
CA LEU A 277 -17.12 4.08 8.62
C LEU A 277 -18.30 4.79 7.94
N VAL A 278 -18.44 4.64 6.62
CA VAL A 278 -19.52 5.25 5.83
C VAL A 278 -20.88 4.75 6.30
N GLY A 279 -21.03 3.44 6.53
CA GLY A 279 -22.26 2.85 7.03
C GLY A 279 -22.66 3.41 8.39
N THR A 280 -21.70 3.60 9.30
CA THR A 280 -21.94 4.17 10.62
C THR A 280 -22.38 5.63 10.53
N ILE A 281 -21.73 6.43 9.68
CA ILE A 281 -22.09 7.83 9.42
C ILE A 281 -23.52 7.94 8.88
N LEU A 282 -23.85 7.19 7.83
CA LEU A 282 -25.19 7.21 7.23
C LEU A 282 -26.27 6.76 8.21
N TRP A 283 -25.98 5.74 9.03
CA TRP A 283 -26.89 5.26 10.06
C TRP A 283 -27.20 6.34 11.11
N PHE A 284 -26.18 7.03 11.63
CA PHE A 284 -26.39 8.09 12.60
C PHE A 284 -27.04 9.35 12.01
N ILE A 285 -26.75 9.70 10.75
CA ILE A 285 -27.46 10.78 10.05
C ILE A 285 -28.95 10.47 9.94
N ASN A 286 -29.31 9.25 9.50
CA ASN A 286 -30.72 8.85 9.40
C ASN A 286 -31.39 8.80 10.78
N ARG A 287 -30.66 8.36 11.81
CA ARG A 287 -31.17 8.34 13.19
C ARG A 287 -31.41 9.75 13.74
N ALA A 288 -30.50 10.69 13.49
CA ALA A 288 -30.66 12.09 13.88
C ALA A 288 -31.87 12.73 13.19
N LYS A 289 -32.02 12.50 11.87
CA LYS A 289 -33.16 12.99 11.08
C LYS A 289 -34.50 12.45 11.57
N SER A 290 -34.53 11.26 12.17
CA SER A 290 -35.75 10.67 12.74
C SER A 290 -36.19 11.28 14.08
N GLY A 291 -35.56 12.37 14.54
CA GLY A 291 -35.94 13.11 15.74
C GLY A 291 -35.47 12.47 17.05
N ARG A 292 -34.65 11.41 16.98
CA ARG A 292 -34.01 10.84 18.17
C ARG A 292 -32.84 11.72 18.59
N GLU A 293 -32.88 12.22 19.83
CA GLU A 293 -31.77 12.96 20.39
C GLU A 293 -30.49 12.10 20.41
N LEU A 294 -29.43 12.64 19.81
CA LEU A 294 -28.11 12.02 19.84
C LEU A 294 -27.32 12.64 20.99
N PHE A 295 -26.90 11.80 21.94
CA PHE A 295 -25.97 12.25 22.98
C PHE A 295 -24.58 12.50 22.38
N ILE A 296 -24.17 13.76 22.38
CA ILE A 296 -22.83 14.20 21.98
C ILE A 296 -22.05 14.59 23.23
N ARG A 297 -20.75 14.26 23.25
CA ARG A 297 -19.85 14.68 24.33
C ARG A 297 -19.86 16.21 24.40
N LYS A 298 -19.97 16.73 25.63
CA LYS A 298 -19.83 18.16 25.89
C LYS A 298 -18.42 18.61 25.55
N ILE A 299 -18.31 19.75 24.87
CA ILE A 299 -17.03 20.36 24.52
C ILE A 299 -16.79 21.49 25.51
N ALA A 300 -15.85 21.30 26.44
CA ALA A 300 -15.63 22.21 27.57
C ALA A 300 -15.40 23.66 27.13
N GLY A 301 -14.59 23.89 26.09
CA GLY A 301 -14.34 25.23 25.57
C GLY A 301 -15.56 25.91 24.95
N LEU A 302 -16.56 25.16 24.47
CA LEU A 302 -17.82 25.74 23.97
C LEU A 302 -18.81 26.04 25.10
N GLU A 303 -18.81 25.25 26.18
CA GLU A 303 -19.64 25.54 27.36
C GLU A 303 -19.11 26.76 28.15
N ALA A 304 -17.80 26.99 28.12
CA ALA A 304 -17.17 28.13 28.78
C ALA A 304 -17.47 29.48 28.10
N VAL A 305 -18.01 29.50 26.88
CA VAL A 305 -18.29 30.74 26.13
C VAL A 305 -19.29 31.62 26.88
N ASP A 306 -20.39 31.03 27.37
CA ASP A 306 -21.44 31.78 28.07
C ASP A 306 -20.91 32.40 29.38
N GLU A 307 -20.10 31.65 30.15
CA GLU A 307 -19.46 32.14 31.37
C GLU A 307 -18.46 33.26 31.07
N ALA A 308 -17.61 33.07 30.06
CA ALA A 308 -16.55 34.02 29.74
C ALA A 308 -17.10 35.36 29.23
N VAL A 309 -18.20 35.35 28.44
CA VAL A 309 -18.87 36.58 28.00
C VAL A 309 -19.68 37.21 29.14
N GLY A 310 -20.34 36.41 29.98
CA GLY A 310 -21.03 36.88 31.18
C GLY A 310 -20.08 37.62 32.13
N ARG A 311 -18.92 37.05 32.42
CA ARG A 311 -17.89 37.68 33.26
C ARG A 311 -17.36 38.98 32.65
N ALA A 312 -17.12 39.02 31.34
CA ALA A 312 -16.68 40.25 30.67
C ALA A 312 -17.71 41.37 30.83
N THR A 313 -18.99 41.03 30.77
CA THR A 313 -20.12 41.95 31.01
C THR A 313 -20.13 42.45 32.45
N GLU A 314 -20.05 41.54 33.43
CA GLU A 314 -20.02 41.89 34.86
C GLU A 314 -18.84 42.81 35.21
N MET A 315 -17.69 42.61 34.56
CA MET A 315 -16.49 43.44 34.75
C MET A 315 -16.52 44.76 33.96
N GLY A 316 -17.51 44.97 33.09
CA GLY A 316 -17.57 46.13 32.18
C GLY A 316 -16.39 46.20 31.21
N LYS A 317 -15.79 45.05 30.87
CA LYS A 317 -14.59 44.94 30.04
C LYS A 317 -14.92 44.37 28.66
N LYS A 318 -14.01 44.58 27.72
CA LYS A 318 -14.13 44.09 26.34
C LYS A 318 -13.91 42.58 26.25
N VAL A 319 -14.54 41.98 25.24
CA VAL A 319 -14.25 40.65 24.72
C VAL A 319 -13.43 40.81 23.44
N PHE A 320 -12.27 40.17 23.39
CA PHE A 320 -11.47 40.08 22.17
C PHE A 320 -11.74 38.75 21.49
N TYR A 321 -11.94 38.79 20.18
CA TYR A 321 -12.02 37.60 19.35
C TYR A 321 -10.95 37.69 18.27
N ILE A 322 -9.97 36.79 18.33
CA ILE A 322 -8.81 36.78 17.46
C ILE A 322 -8.94 35.58 16.51
N PRO A 323 -9.27 35.79 15.23
CA PRO A 323 -9.19 34.74 14.24
C PRO A 323 -7.73 34.35 13.96
N GLY A 324 -7.55 33.12 13.48
CA GLY A 324 -6.26 32.63 12.99
C GLY A 324 -5.69 33.43 11.81
N THR A 325 -4.43 33.17 11.47
CA THR A 325 -3.64 33.96 10.51
C THR A 325 -3.84 33.57 9.03
N GLN A 326 -4.67 32.54 8.78
CA GLN A 326 -4.94 31.98 7.44
C GLN A 326 -6.23 32.53 6.84
N ASP A 327 -6.34 32.49 5.51
CA ASP A 327 -7.48 33.03 4.77
C ASP A 327 -8.68 32.05 4.73
N MET A 328 -9.73 32.43 4.00
CA MET A 328 -10.98 31.67 3.87
C MET A 328 -10.84 30.34 3.10
N ASP A 329 -9.70 30.09 2.46
CA ASP A 329 -9.34 28.79 1.88
C ASP A 329 -8.98 27.75 2.96
N ASN A 330 -8.71 28.20 4.19
CA ASN A 330 -8.44 27.34 5.32
C ASN A 330 -9.73 26.95 6.07
N VAL A 331 -9.95 25.65 6.21
CA VAL A 331 -11.14 25.10 6.89
C VAL A 331 -11.21 25.53 8.37
N GLN A 332 -10.08 25.76 9.05
CA GLN A 332 -10.07 26.23 10.44
C GLN A 332 -10.57 27.67 10.56
N THR A 333 -10.29 28.52 9.59
CA THR A 333 -10.80 29.91 9.56
C THR A 333 -12.32 29.91 9.45
N ILE A 334 -12.89 29.08 8.58
CA ILE A 334 -14.34 28.91 8.45
C ILE A 334 -14.96 28.41 9.77
N ALA A 335 -14.33 27.42 10.41
CA ALA A 335 -14.78 26.90 11.71
C ALA A 335 -14.71 27.98 12.81
N GLY A 336 -13.64 28.77 12.84
CA GLY A 336 -13.48 29.92 13.72
C GLY A 336 -14.64 30.91 13.54
N LEU A 337 -14.90 31.38 12.31
CA LEU A 337 -16.01 32.32 12.07
C LEU A 337 -17.39 31.78 12.48
N THR A 338 -17.58 30.45 12.45
CA THR A 338 -18.81 29.85 12.98
C THR A 338 -18.94 30.03 14.50
N ILE A 339 -17.83 29.93 15.25
CA ILE A 339 -17.79 30.23 16.68
C ILE A 339 -17.97 31.73 16.93
N LEU A 340 -17.38 32.59 16.09
CA LEU A 340 -17.57 34.05 16.17
C LEU A 340 -19.05 34.42 16.13
N SER A 341 -19.86 33.78 15.28
CA SER A 341 -21.30 34.00 15.23
C SER A 341 -21.98 33.82 16.59
N ARG A 342 -21.61 32.77 17.36
CA ARG A 342 -22.14 32.53 18.71
C ARG A 342 -21.65 33.59 19.69
N VAL A 343 -20.36 33.92 19.68
CA VAL A 343 -19.78 34.93 20.58
C VAL A 343 -20.43 36.29 20.31
N ALA A 344 -20.55 36.70 19.05
CA ALA A 344 -21.17 37.95 18.64
C ALA A 344 -22.65 38.06 19.07
N ARG A 345 -23.41 36.97 18.95
CA ARG A 345 -24.79 36.94 19.46
C ARG A 345 -24.83 37.16 20.98
N LEU A 346 -23.97 36.48 21.74
CA LEU A 346 -23.94 36.62 23.20
C LEU A 346 -23.49 38.02 23.64
N THR A 347 -22.47 38.59 22.99
CA THR A 347 -22.03 39.95 23.29
C THR A 347 -23.11 40.98 22.94
N ALA A 348 -23.92 40.74 21.91
CA ALA A 348 -25.08 41.56 21.60
C ALA A 348 -26.20 41.44 22.65
N GLU A 349 -26.50 40.22 23.10
CA GLU A 349 -27.52 39.94 24.13
C GLU A 349 -27.13 40.55 25.49
N TYR A 350 -25.85 40.48 25.87
CA TYR A 350 -25.33 41.00 27.14
C TYR A 350 -24.79 42.43 27.06
N GLU A 351 -24.91 43.10 25.91
CA GLU A 351 -24.39 44.46 25.69
C GLU A 351 -22.88 44.61 25.96
N THR A 352 -22.12 43.55 25.73
CA THR A 352 -20.67 43.52 25.90
C THR A 352 -19.97 44.07 24.64
N LYS A 353 -18.90 44.85 24.83
CA LYS A 353 -18.07 45.33 23.72
C LYS A 353 -17.24 44.19 23.13
N LEU A 354 -17.40 43.94 21.84
CA LEU A 354 -16.64 42.96 21.05
C LEU A 354 -15.61 43.66 20.16
N GLU A 355 -14.40 43.12 20.11
CA GLU A 355 -13.32 43.60 19.23
C GLU A 355 -12.69 42.42 18.48
N VAL A 356 -12.64 42.52 17.14
CA VAL A 356 -12.25 41.43 16.23
C VAL A 356 -11.17 41.92 15.26
N PRO A 357 -9.92 42.09 15.73
CA PRO A 357 -8.81 42.35 14.82
C PRO A 357 -8.53 41.10 13.98
N VAL A 358 -8.31 41.27 12.68
CA VAL A 358 -8.04 40.15 11.75
C VAL A 358 -6.79 40.41 10.91
N SER A 359 -6.17 39.33 10.42
CA SER A 359 -4.95 39.42 9.59
C SER A 359 -5.19 39.30 8.08
N ARG A 360 -6.42 39.02 7.64
CA ARG A 360 -6.76 38.80 6.23
C ARG A 360 -7.97 39.63 5.83
N SER A 361 -7.89 40.29 4.67
CA SER A 361 -8.95 41.19 4.19
C SER A 361 -10.26 40.47 3.87
N LEU A 362 -10.18 39.27 3.29
CA LEU A 362 -11.39 38.49 2.99
C LEU A 362 -12.06 37.99 4.28
N VAL A 363 -11.26 37.56 5.25
CA VAL A 363 -11.74 37.22 6.60
C VAL A 363 -12.41 38.42 7.27
N MET A 364 -11.87 39.64 7.12
CA MET A 364 -12.50 40.87 7.64
C MET A 364 -13.91 41.05 7.08
N VAL A 365 -14.07 40.92 5.75
CA VAL A 365 -15.36 41.11 5.09
C VAL A 365 -16.36 40.05 5.55
N THR A 366 -15.95 38.78 5.61
CA THR A 366 -16.83 37.71 6.08
C THR A 366 -17.16 37.84 7.57
N ALA A 367 -16.19 38.17 8.41
CA ALA A 367 -16.40 38.35 9.84
C ALA A 367 -17.35 39.53 10.15
N ARG A 368 -17.26 40.63 9.39
CA ARG A 368 -18.23 41.74 9.50
C ARG A 368 -19.65 41.27 9.24
N GLU A 369 -19.87 40.52 8.17
CA GLU A 369 -21.21 40.00 7.84
C GLU A 369 -21.71 39.04 8.93
N VAL A 370 -20.85 38.13 9.42
CA VAL A 370 -21.18 37.20 10.51
C VAL A 370 -21.57 37.94 11.79
N VAL A 371 -20.81 38.96 12.18
CA VAL A 371 -21.09 39.76 13.38
C VAL A 371 -22.37 40.57 13.19
N LYS A 372 -22.54 41.21 12.02
CA LYS A 372 -23.74 41.98 11.69
C LYS A 372 -25.00 41.12 11.74
N GLU A 373 -24.98 39.94 11.12
CA GLU A 373 -26.09 38.99 11.13
C GLU A 373 -26.39 38.52 12.57
N ALA A 374 -25.38 38.24 13.37
CA ALA A 374 -25.55 37.83 14.76
C ALA A 374 -26.22 38.94 15.61
N TYR A 375 -25.80 40.20 15.45
CA TYR A 375 -26.40 41.35 16.16
C TYR A 375 -27.84 41.63 15.68
N LEU A 376 -28.11 41.50 14.37
CA LEU A 376 -29.46 41.59 13.80
C LEU A 376 -30.39 40.52 14.38
N ASN A 377 -29.93 39.27 14.41
CA ASN A 377 -30.69 38.13 14.95
C ASN A 377 -30.92 38.23 16.46
N ALA A 378 -30.00 38.89 17.20
CA ALA A 378 -30.17 39.22 18.61
C ALA A 378 -31.13 40.40 18.86
N GLY A 379 -31.62 41.07 17.81
CA GLY A 379 -32.48 42.24 17.91
C GLY A 379 -31.77 43.52 18.37
N ARG A 380 -30.43 43.57 18.23
CA ARG A 380 -29.56 44.68 18.68
C ARG A 380 -28.71 45.29 17.56
N PRO A 381 -29.30 45.65 16.41
CA PRO A 381 -28.55 46.27 15.31
C PRO A 381 -27.94 47.63 15.69
N ASP A 382 -28.52 48.33 16.67
CA ASP A 382 -28.05 49.60 17.20
C ASP A 382 -26.69 49.49 17.90
N PHE A 383 -26.35 48.31 18.41
CA PHE A 383 -25.07 48.05 19.04
C PHE A 383 -23.97 47.64 18.06
N TYR A 384 -24.30 47.31 16.81
CA TYR A 384 -23.33 46.90 15.79
C TYR A 384 -22.58 48.10 15.20
N SER A 385 -21.28 47.94 14.93
CA SER A 385 -20.48 48.88 14.14
C SER A 385 -19.48 48.12 13.25
N ASP A 386 -19.25 48.61 12.03
CA ASP A 386 -18.23 48.06 11.11
C ASP A 386 -16.81 48.16 11.70
N ASP A 387 -16.59 49.06 12.65
CA ASP A 387 -15.31 49.23 13.37
C ASP A 387 -15.04 48.13 14.40
N MET A 388 -16.03 47.27 14.70
CA MET A 388 -15.81 46.12 15.59
C MET A 388 -14.85 45.09 14.98
N VAL A 389 -14.86 44.99 13.65
CA VAL A 389 -14.04 44.04 12.89
C VAL A 389 -13.16 44.83 11.94
N TYR A 390 -11.84 44.69 12.07
CA TYR A 390 -10.91 45.47 11.27
C TYR A 390 -9.63 44.72 10.97
N TYR A 391 -9.05 45.02 9.81
CA TYR A 391 -7.77 44.48 9.38
C TYR A 391 -6.62 45.18 10.13
N LEU A 392 -5.70 44.40 10.67
CA LEU A 392 -4.53 44.91 11.39
C LEU A 392 -3.27 44.86 10.50
N THR A 393 -2.86 43.65 10.11
CA THR A 393 -1.73 43.37 9.20
C THR A 393 -1.73 41.90 8.82
N ASP A 394 -1.15 41.56 7.66
CA ASP A 394 -0.99 40.20 7.16
C ASP A 394 0.36 39.58 7.55
N ASP A 395 1.29 40.37 8.11
CA ASP A 395 2.53 39.87 8.69
C ASP A 395 2.25 39.15 10.02
N GLN A 396 2.71 37.91 10.15
CA GLN A 396 2.38 37.03 11.27
C GLN A 396 2.80 37.62 12.63
N PHE A 397 4.04 38.11 12.75
CA PHE A 397 4.55 38.66 14.01
C PHE A 397 4.11 40.10 14.23
N GLY A 398 3.90 40.87 13.16
CA GLY A 398 3.22 42.17 13.22
C GLY A 398 1.81 42.05 13.77
N TYR A 399 1.07 41.02 13.35
CA TYR A 399 -0.28 40.73 13.84
C TYR A 399 -0.25 40.40 15.33
N ALA A 400 0.66 39.51 15.74
CA ALA A 400 0.87 39.15 17.14
C ALA A 400 1.22 40.37 18.01
N ALA A 401 2.24 41.14 17.63
CA ALA A 401 2.69 42.32 18.36
C ALA A 401 1.61 43.40 18.44
N GLY A 402 0.82 43.57 17.37
CA GLY A 402 -0.31 44.49 17.34
C GLY A 402 -1.40 44.09 18.34
N ILE A 403 -1.79 42.81 18.35
CA ILE A 403 -2.76 42.26 19.30
C ILE A 403 -2.23 42.34 20.73
N ASP A 404 -1.00 41.91 20.98
CA ASP A 404 -0.37 41.96 22.30
C ASP A 404 -0.38 43.38 22.86
N GLY A 405 0.00 44.35 22.02
CA GLY A 405 -0.09 45.77 22.34
C GLY A 405 -1.51 46.21 22.71
N MET A 406 -2.53 45.73 21.99
CA MET A 406 -3.92 46.01 22.32
C MET A 406 -4.33 45.35 23.65
N VAL A 407 -3.97 44.10 23.88
CA VAL A 407 -4.30 43.33 25.09
C VAL A 407 -3.73 44.03 26.33
N VAL A 408 -2.47 44.45 26.33
CA VAL A 408 -1.85 45.11 27.49
C VAL A 408 -2.43 46.50 27.77
N ARG A 409 -2.88 47.23 26.74
CA ARG A 409 -3.47 48.57 26.87
C ARG A 409 -4.94 48.53 27.29
N GLN A 410 -5.71 47.66 26.65
CA GLN A 410 -7.16 47.60 26.78
C GLN A 410 -7.63 46.65 27.89
N LYS A 411 -6.77 45.69 28.28
CA LYS A 411 -6.99 44.72 29.36
C LYS A 411 -8.37 44.03 29.28
N PRO A 412 -8.70 43.37 28.14
CA PRO A 412 -9.97 42.65 27.99
C PRO A 412 -10.16 41.62 29.12
N ALA A 413 -11.41 41.31 29.45
CA ALA A 413 -11.70 40.26 30.44
C ALA A 413 -11.60 38.86 29.83
N THR A 414 -11.85 38.76 28.52
CA THR A 414 -11.95 37.48 27.80
C THR A 414 -11.32 37.62 26.43
N ILE A 415 -10.54 36.61 26.02
CA ILE A 415 -9.93 36.51 24.70
C ILE A 415 -10.24 35.14 24.09
N PHE A 416 -10.79 35.14 22.88
CA PHE A 416 -10.99 33.94 22.07
C PHE A 416 -9.91 33.87 21.00
N TYR A 417 -9.17 32.76 20.92
CA TYR A 417 -8.22 32.50 19.82
C TYR A 417 -8.75 31.35 18.97
N GLN A 418 -9.30 31.62 17.79
CA GLN A 418 -10.01 30.60 17.01
C GLN A 418 -9.55 30.54 15.56
N GLY A 419 -8.95 29.41 15.17
CA GLY A 419 -8.53 29.16 13.80
C GLY A 419 -7.12 28.56 13.68
N ALA A 420 -6.49 28.77 12.53
CA ALA A 420 -5.12 28.33 12.29
C ALA A 420 -4.12 29.37 12.84
N PHE A 421 -3.33 28.95 13.82
CA PHE A 421 -2.21 29.73 14.37
C PHE A 421 -0.91 28.97 14.16
N TYR A 422 0.21 29.70 14.24
CA TYR A 422 1.56 29.16 14.20
C TYR A 422 2.34 29.65 15.44
N ALA A 423 3.61 30.02 15.26
CA ALA A 423 4.53 30.40 16.33
C ALA A 423 4.04 31.56 17.22
N GLU A 424 3.11 32.38 16.73
CA GLU A 424 2.47 33.48 17.46
C GLU A 424 1.56 33.01 18.60
N SER A 425 1.11 31.76 18.58
CA SER A 425 0.13 31.21 19.55
C SER A 425 0.55 31.41 21.01
N LEU A 426 1.80 31.08 21.36
CA LEU A 426 2.30 31.21 22.72
C LEU A 426 2.46 32.68 23.14
N LEU A 427 2.90 33.56 22.23
CA LEU A 427 3.08 34.99 22.51
C LEU A 427 1.74 35.64 22.84
N LEU A 428 0.74 35.35 22.02
CA LEU A 428 -0.63 35.82 22.23
C LEU A 428 -1.20 35.31 23.56
N ALA A 429 -1.08 34.01 23.82
CA ALA A 429 -1.67 33.37 24.99
C ALA A 429 -1.00 33.81 26.30
N GLU A 430 0.32 33.96 26.33
CA GLU A 430 1.04 34.41 27.53
C GLU A 430 0.72 35.88 27.83
N THR A 431 0.57 36.71 26.80
CA THR A 431 0.16 38.12 26.97
C THR A 431 -1.24 38.23 27.56
N GLY A 432 -2.20 37.44 27.08
CA GLY A 432 -3.55 37.39 27.65
C GLY A 432 -3.56 36.87 29.09
N ASN A 433 -2.73 35.86 29.39
CA ASN A 433 -2.57 35.34 30.74
C ASN A 433 -1.99 36.40 31.70
N SER A 434 -1.02 37.19 31.24
CA SER A 434 -0.35 38.22 32.05
C SER A 434 -1.30 39.32 32.58
N ILE A 435 -2.43 39.55 31.89
CA ILE A 435 -3.46 40.52 32.31
C ILE A 435 -4.63 39.86 33.06
N GLY A 436 -4.59 38.53 33.26
CA GLY A 436 -5.63 37.74 33.90
C GLY A 436 -6.92 37.62 33.10
N ALA A 437 -6.84 37.65 31.76
CA ALA A 437 -8.00 37.42 30.90
C ALA A 437 -8.32 35.92 30.85
N ILE A 438 -9.61 35.57 30.79
CA ILE A 438 -10.01 34.20 30.44
C ILE A 438 -9.70 33.97 28.96
N GLN A 439 -9.05 32.87 28.65
CA GLN A 439 -8.63 32.53 27.30
C GLN A 439 -9.27 31.23 26.83
N ILE A 440 -10.00 31.31 25.72
CA ILE A 440 -10.61 30.16 25.06
C ILE A 440 -10.01 30.03 23.66
N ALA A 441 -9.11 29.07 23.51
CA ALA A 441 -8.41 28.79 22.27
C ALA A 441 -9.07 27.64 21.48
N GLY A 442 -8.83 27.59 20.17
CA GLY A 442 -9.28 26.51 19.31
C GLY A 442 -8.47 26.46 18.02
N THR A 443 -7.75 25.36 17.83
CA THR A 443 -6.92 25.15 16.64
C THR A 443 -6.85 23.68 16.27
N ALA A 444 -6.66 23.39 14.98
CA ALA A 444 -6.34 22.07 14.47
C ALA A 444 -4.87 21.97 14.00
N MET A 445 -4.02 22.96 14.35
CA MET A 445 -2.59 22.91 14.07
C MET A 445 -1.86 22.06 15.14
N PRO A 446 -1.32 20.86 14.81
CA PRO A 446 -0.74 19.97 15.82
C PRO A 446 0.43 20.58 16.57
N ALA A 447 1.24 21.39 15.88
CA ALA A 447 2.41 22.04 16.46
C ALA A 447 2.08 23.13 17.50
N GLN A 448 0.87 23.70 17.47
CA GLN A 448 0.48 24.81 18.36
C GLN A 448 -0.44 24.40 19.50
N LEU A 449 -1.08 23.24 19.39
CA LEU A 449 -1.94 22.70 20.44
C LEU A 449 -1.27 22.69 21.83
N PRO A 450 0.01 22.28 21.99
CA PRO A 450 0.65 22.29 23.30
C PRO A 450 0.73 23.69 23.94
N PHE A 451 0.91 24.74 23.14
CA PHE A 451 1.02 26.11 23.66
C PHE A 451 -0.33 26.61 24.18
N PHE A 452 -1.41 26.43 23.43
CA PHE A 452 -2.74 26.82 23.89
C PHE A 452 -3.21 25.97 25.08
N VAL A 453 -2.94 24.66 25.08
CA VAL A 453 -3.26 23.79 26.22
C VAL A 453 -2.52 24.22 27.48
N ALA A 454 -1.29 24.71 27.37
CA ALA A 454 -0.50 25.14 28.51
C ALA A 454 -0.84 26.56 29.00
N ALA A 455 -1.22 27.47 28.09
CA ALA A 455 -1.34 28.91 28.38
C ALA A 455 -2.79 29.44 28.42
N CYS A 456 -3.79 28.66 27.98
CA CYS A 456 -5.20 29.07 27.99
C CYS A 456 -6.05 28.23 28.96
N ASP A 457 -7.14 28.82 29.47
CA ASP A 457 -8.07 28.13 30.38
C ASP A 457 -8.81 26.97 29.69
N TYR A 458 -9.19 27.16 28.43
CA TYR A 458 -9.85 26.15 27.61
C TYR A 458 -9.26 26.10 26.21
N THR A 459 -9.06 24.89 25.68
CA THR A 459 -8.58 24.69 24.31
C THR A 459 -9.45 23.66 23.59
N LEU A 460 -10.00 24.05 22.45
CA LEU A 460 -10.66 23.15 21.50
C LEU A 460 -9.59 22.44 20.67
N ILE A 461 -9.53 21.11 20.76
CA ILE A 461 -8.47 20.32 20.14
C ILE A 461 -8.95 19.73 18.82
N GLY A 462 -8.37 20.18 17.70
CA GLY A 462 -8.52 19.54 16.40
C GLY A 462 -9.98 19.35 15.97
N GLU A 463 -10.50 18.13 16.09
CA GLU A 463 -11.87 17.77 15.76
C GLU A 463 -12.92 18.60 16.52
N GLU A 464 -12.62 19.08 17.72
CA GLU A 464 -13.55 19.89 18.52
C GLU A 464 -13.82 21.27 17.90
N LEU A 465 -12.82 21.87 17.24
CA LEU A 465 -12.99 23.12 16.50
C LEU A 465 -13.97 22.94 15.34
N PHE A 466 -13.84 21.84 14.59
CA PHE A 466 -14.73 21.55 13.45
C PHE A 466 -16.13 21.12 13.90
N ALA A 467 -16.21 20.44 15.04
CA ALA A 467 -17.47 20.02 15.66
C ALA A 467 -18.31 21.19 16.20
N ALA A 468 -17.71 22.37 16.41
CA ALA A 468 -18.40 23.52 16.97
C ALA A 468 -19.63 23.93 16.15
N SER A 469 -19.54 23.88 14.82
CA SER A 469 -20.68 24.17 13.93
C SER A 469 -21.88 23.25 14.19
N ALA A 470 -21.64 21.94 14.30
CA ALA A 470 -22.65 20.95 14.61
C ALA A 470 -23.23 21.13 16.01
N TYR A 471 -22.37 21.42 16.99
CA TYR A 471 -22.74 21.62 18.38
C TYR A 471 -23.63 22.86 18.58
N LEU A 472 -23.29 23.97 17.89
CA LEU A 472 -23.96 25.26 18.00
C LEU A 472 -25.27 25.31 17.20
N SER A 473 -25.31 24.79 15.97
CA SER A 473 -26.51 24.81 15.11
C SER A 473 -27.54 23.75 15.50
N ARG A 474 -27.09 22.68 16.17
CA ARG A 474 -27.88 21.46 16.45
C ARG A 474 -28.55 20.87 15.20
N GLU A 475 -27.98 21.08 14.02
CA GLU A 475 -28.53 20.54 12.78
C GLU A 475 -28.40 18.99 12.77
N PRO A 476 -29.50 18.24 12.58
CA PRO A 476 -29.49 16.78 12.66
C PRO A 476 -28.46 16.10 11.75
N LYS A 477 -28.21 16.65 10.55
CA LYS A 477 -27.24 16.11 9.60
C LYS A 477 -25.81 16.22 10.14
N LEU A 478 -25.45 17.39 10.68
CA LEU A 478 -24.11 17.64 11.22
C LEU A 478 -23.89 16.85 12.51
N LEU A 479 -24.87 16.82 13.42
CA LEU A 479 -24.85 16.03 14.65
C LEU A 479 -24.70 14.53 14.37
N GLY A 480 -25.47 14.01 13.39
CA GLY A 480 -25.40 12.62 12.97
C GLY A 480 -24.05 12.25 12.36
N SER A 481 -23.47 13.13 11.55
CA SER A 481 -22.13 12.93 10.97
C SER A 481 -21.07 12.89 12.07
N LEU A 482 -21.10 13.84 13.00
CA LEU A 482 -20.14 13.91 14.11
C LEU A 482 -20.20 12.64 14.97
N LYS A 483 -21.41 12.20 15.34
CA LYS A 483 -21.58 10.96 16.14
C LYS A 483 -21.14 9.72 15.36
N GLY A 484 -21.44 9.68 14.07
CA GLY A 484 -21.04 8.59 13.18
C GLY A 484 -19.54 8.48 13.01
N GLN A 485 -18.81 9.60 12.95
CA GLN A 485 -17.36 9.61 12.92
C GLN A 485 -16.76 9.16 14.27
N ASP A 486 -17.26 9.67 15.40
CA ASP A 486 -16.78 9.27 16.73
C ASP A 486 -16.95 7.75 16.98
N ILE A 487 -18.14 7.22 16.72
CA ILE A 487 -18.41 5.78 16.90
C ILE A 487 -17.77 4.94 15.80
N GLY A 488 -17.85 5.38 14.54
CA GLY A 488 -17.28 4.67 13.40
C GLY A 488 -15.76 4.54 13.50
N GLY A 489 -15.08 5.62 13.88
CA GLY A 489 -13.64 5.62 14.14
C GLY A 489 -13.27 4.68 15.28
N LYS A 490 -14.01 4.70 16.41
CA LYS A 490 -13.82 3.74 17.51
C LYS A 490 -14.02 2.30 17.09
N LEU A 491 -15.04 2.02 16.26
CA LEU A 491 -15.28 0.68 15.72
C LEU A 491 -14.15 0.22 14.81
N VAL A 492 -13.66 1.10 13.91
CA VAL A 492 -12.51 0.82 13.04
C VAL A 492 -11.24 0.56 13.85
N PHE A 493 -10.98 1.36 14.89
CA PHE A 493 -9.85 1.14 15.78
C PHE A 493 -9.96 -0.19 16.54
N LEU A 494 -11.15 -0.50 17.07
CA LEU A 494 -11.40 -1.76 17.76
C LEU A 494 -11.24 -2.96 16.82
N THR A 495 -11.74 -2.90 15.59
CA THR A 495 -11.56 -3.98 14.61
C THR A 495 -10.09 -4.17 14.26
N LEU A 496 -9.35 -3.09 14.02
CA LEU A 496 -7.91 -3.16 13.79
C LEU A 496 -7.16 -3.74 14.99
N ALA A 497 -7.48 -3.33 16.21
CA ALA A 497 -6.87 -3.86 17.43
C ALA A 497 -7.15 -5.36 17.59
N LEU A 498 -8.39 -5.80 17.33
CA LEU A 498 -8.76 -7.23 17.38
C LEU A 498 -8.04 -8.03 16.29
N ILE A 499 -7.92 -7.50 15.07
CA ILE A 499 -7.15 -8.13 13.98
C ILE A 499 -5.69 -8.25 14.40
N PHE A 500 -5.09 -7.19 14.93
CA PHE A 500 -3.71 -7.20 15.41
C PHE A 500 -3.49 -8.23 16.52
N ILE A 501 -4.37 -8.27 17.53
CA ILE A 501 -4.30 -9.26 18.61
C ILE A 501 -4.43 -10.68 18.05
N ALA A 502 -5.37 -10.93 17.14
CA ALA A 502 -5.53 -12.24 16.51
C ALA A 502 -4.26 -12.63 15.74
N ILE A 503 -3.71 -11.73 14.93
CA ILE A 503 -2.47 -11.96 14.19
C ILE A 503 -1.30 -12.28 15.13
N VAL A 504 -1.10 -11.51 16.20
CA VAL A 504 0.00 -11.75 17.15
C VAL A 504 -0.21 -13.07 17.90
N THR A 505 -1.43 -13.36 18.32
CA THR A 505 -1.76 -14.58 19.07
C THR A 505 -1.62 -15.82 18.20
N PHE A 506 -2.16 -15.83 16.99
CA PHE A 506 -2.06 -16.95 16.07
C PHE A 506 -0.68 -17.03 15.39
N GLY A 507 -0.03 -15.89 15.15
CA GLY A 507 1.34 -15.80 14.65
C GLY A 507 2.37 -16.39 15.59
N ALA A 508 2.15 -16.30 16.91
CA ALA A 508 2.96 -16.99 17.91
C ALA A 508 2.84 -18.53 17.85
N PHE A 509 1.82 -19.06 17.17
CA PHE A 509 1.63 -20.48 16.88
C PHE A 509 1.80 -20.82 15.39
N ALA A 510 2.19 -19.85 14.55
CA ALA A 510 2.29 -20.01 13.10
C ALA A 510 3.73 -20.23 12.65
N SER A 511 3.90 -20.89 11.49
CA SER A 511 5.21 -21.05 10.86
C SER A 511 5.85 -19.69 10.51
N PRO A 512 7.20 -19.60 10.45
CA PRO A 512 7.91 -18.36 10.09
C PRO A 512 7.42 -17.69 8.79
N GLU A 513 6.89 -18.48 7.86
CA GLU A 513 6.32 -18.04 6.58
C GLU A 513 5.03 -17.22 6.73
N LEU A 514 4.16 -17.56 7.68
CA LEU A 514 2.92 -16.82 7.93
C LEU A 514 3.25 -15.42 8.50
N VAL A 515 4.28 -15.34 9.35
CA VAL A 515 4.77 -14.09 9.94
C VAL A 515 5.35 -13.17 8.87
N ALA A 516 6.12 -13.71 7.92
CA ALA A 516 6.66 -12.94 6.79
C ALA A 516 5.56 -12.39 5.86
N LYS A 517 4.49 -13.17 5.58
CA LYS A 517 3.33 -12.73 4.78
C LYS A 517 2.50 -11.66 5.48
N VAL A 518 2.39 -11.69 6.80
CA VAL A 518 1.69 -10.64 7.57
C VAL A 518 2.47 -9.33 7.51
N ASN A 519 3.80 -9.38 7.66
CA ASN A 519 4.63 -8.18 7.63
C ASN A 519 4.56 -7.44 6.29
N SER A 520 4.44 -8.17 5.16
CA SER A 520 4.35 -7.56 3.84
C SER A 520 3.06 -6.75 3.58
N ILE A 521 2.01 -6.95 4.38
CA ILE A 521 0.75 -6.20 4.30
C ILE A 521 0.86 -4.84 5.00
N PHE A 522 1.71 -4.73 6.02
CA PHE A 522 1.90 -3.50 6.79
C PHE A 522 3.11 -2.67 6.32
N THR A 523 4.01 -3.25 5.53
CA THR A 523 5.02 -2.49 4.77
C THR A 523 4.35 -1.83 3.56
N VAL A 524 4.10 -0.53 3.68
CA VAL A 524 3.78 0.32 2.54
C VAL A 524 5.06 0.46 1.71
N HIS A 525 5.08 -0.12 0.52
CA HIS A 525 6.07 0.18 -0.53
C HIS A 525 5.59 1.31 -1.41
#